data_AF-A0A957VBZ7-F1
#
_entry.id   AF-A0A957VBZ7-F1
#
_cell.length_a   1.000
_cell.length_b   1.000
_cell.length_c   1.000
_cell.angle_alpha   90.00
_cell.angle_beta   90.00
_cell.angle_gamma   90.00
#
_symmetry.space_group_name_H-M   'P 1'
#
loop_
_entity.id
_entity.type
_entity.pdbx_description
1 polymer ?
#
loop_
_entity_poly.entity_id
_entity_poly.type
_entity_poly.pdbx_seq_one_letter_code
_entity_poly.pdbx_strand_id
1 'polypeptide(L)'
;MKTNKRQFLSRLRHMGVTVTLALLMLALSLAVLQWTVFARFKSSGEGGCGNFVDAVTAAENGDTIVQMVDPRNSDGATITKNLVIQGGWLPPGGGCTEANQTFTDTTDLLAAGFTFNAPLTRSGLFYGSGPVITIDPSVISLTVQHMVFEQQGFTTVQGGGISGVISNGAKIRLENIIINNSNSTDQGGGLYLEVRGGSQLVISDSLFALNNGGSSGGGFEIRVYDNSRVLIHNTRVTSNTAITGGGGRIMIDTGVVTVANSTFADNTAGTGSDLAIESTGSGPATVYLRNSTTGELYTSGDGLTVFNQQIFLPLVLKSSGLSAAISNISLSGSTYVVNFTTSGFTPQLPGQHVHFFFNTVPANEAGVSGSGPWKVYGSSSPFTGYTTADKPSAATQMCVLVANPNHSVQQGTGNCYPLP
;
A
#
# COMPACT_ATOMS: atom_id res chain seq x y z
N MET A 1 54.53 -57.53 18.19
CA MET A 1 53.23 -57.34 18.87
C MET A 1 53.10 -56.05 19.72
N LYS A 2 54.18 -55.47 20.29
CA LYS A 2 54.07 -54.24 21.13
C LYS A 2 53.81 -52.93 20.35
N THR A 3 54.15 -52.87 19.07
CA THR A 3 54.04 -51.66 18.22
C THR A 3 52.60 -51.33 17.80
N ASN A 4 51.76 -52.35 17.54
CA ASN A 4 50.37 -52.14 17.13
C ASN A 4 49.46 -51.61 18.25
N LYS A 5 49.76 -51.91 19.52
CA LYS A 5 48.92 -51.47 20.65
C LYS A 5 49.04 -49.96 20.92
N ARG A 6 50.24 -49.38 20.72
CA ARG A 6 50.46 -47.92 20.85
C ARG A 6 49.81 -47.12 19.73
N GLN A 7 49.89 -47.59 18.48
CA GLN A 7 49.19 -46.96 17.36
C GLN A 7 47.67 -47.03 17.51
N PHE A 8 47.14 -48.16 18.00
CA PHE A 8 45.70 -48.30 18.26
C PHE A 8 45.19 -47.34 19.36
N LEU A 9 45.92 -47.22 20.47
CA LEU A 9 45.60 -46.30 21.57
C LEU A 9 45.73 -44.81 21.17
N SER A 10 46.70 -44.48 20.30
CA SER A 10 46.84 -43.14 19.72
C SER A 10 45.67 -42.80 18.80
N ARG A 11 45.22 -43.74 17.96
CA ARG A 11 44.04 -43.55 17.10
C ARG A 11 42.74 -43.40 17.90
N LEU A 12 42.55 -44.16 18.98
CA LEU A 12 41.41 -43.97 19.88
C LEU A 12 41.42 -42.60 20.58
N ARG A 13 42.59 -42.12 21.03
CA ARG A 13 42.72 -40.78 21.61
C ARG A 13 42.43 -39.68 20.60
N HIS A 14 42.91 -39.80 19.36
CA HIS A 14 42.61 -38.84 18.29
C HIS A 14 41.13 -38.88 17.88
N MET A 15 40.50 -40.05 17.82
CA MET A 15 39.05 -40.20 17.61
C MET A 15 38.25 -39.56 18.74
N GLY A 16 38.67 -39.76 20.00
CA GLY A 16 38.04 -39.12 21.16
C GLY A 16 38.07 -37.60 21.04
N VAL A 17 39.24 -37.02 20.77
CA VAL A 17 39.40 -35.56 20.64
C VAL A 17 38.61 -34.99 19.45
N THR A 18 38.57 -35.67 18.30
CA THR A 18 37.81 -35.21 17.13
C THR A 18 36.30 -35.30 17.34
N VAL A 19 35.80 -36.34 17.99
CA VAL A 19 34.39 -36.46 18.36
C VAL A 19 33.99 -35.40 19.38
N THR A 20 34.84 -35.12 20.38
CA THR A 20 34.56 -34.05 21.35
C THR A 20 34.57 -32.67 20.70
N LEU A 21 35.49 -32.37 19.78
CA LEU A 21 35.49 -31.12 19.03
C LEU A 21 34.24 -30.99 18.13
N ALA A 22 33.84 -32.07 17.46
CA ALA A 22 32.65 -32.07 16.62
C ALA A 22 31.37 -31.85 17.42
N LEU A 23 31.26 -32.47 18.61
CA LEU A 23 30.15 -32.25 19.54
C LEU A 23 30.16 -30.83 20.12
N LEU A 24 31.34 -30.24 20.40
CA LEU A 24 31.44 -28.85 20.84
C LEU A 24 31.03 -27.89 19.73
N MET A 25 31.45 -28.12 18.49
CA MET A 25 31.05 -27.33 17.32
C MET A 25 29.56 -27.44 17.04
N LEU A 26 28.97 -28.63 17.21
CA LEU A 26 27.53 -28.86 17.08
C LEU A 26 26.75 -28.21 18.22
N ALA A 27 27.25 -28.25 19.46
CA ALA A 27 26.65 -27.57 20.60
C ALA A 27 26.78 -26.05 20.46
N LEU A 28 27.89 -25.54 19.93
CA LEU A 28 28.09 -24.13 19.63
C LEU A 28 27.18 -23.69 18.46
N SER A 29 27.02 -24.52 17.43
CA SER A 29 26.10 -24.21 16.32
C SER A 29 24.63 -24.30 16.74
N LEU A 30 24.27 -25.22 17.63
CA LEU A 30 22.95 -25.31 18.28
C LEU A 30 22.71 -24.13 19.24
N ALA A 31 23.72 -23.69 19.99
CA ALA A 31 23.65 -22.52 20.86
C ALA A 31 23.54 -21.21 20.04
N VAL A 32 24.26 -21.12 18.92
CA VAL A 32 24.11 -20.02 17.95
C VAL A 32 22.74 -20.10 17.24
N LEU A 33 22.20 -21.31 17.00
CA LEU A 33 20.83 -21.49 16.52
C LEU A 33 19.78 -21.11 17.57
N GLN A 34 20.07 -21.21 18.86
CA GLN A 34 19.19 -20.72 19.94
C GLN A 34 19.23 -19.20 20.11
N TRP A 35 20.21 -18.53 19.50
CA TRP A 35 20.14 -17.09 19.19
C TRP A 35 19.42 -16.89 17.85
N THR A 36 18.24 -17.51 17.71
CA THR A 36 17.29 -17.07 16.69
C THR A 36 16.89 -15.66 17.08
N VAL A 37 17.44 -14.67 16.38
CA VAL A 37 16.91 -13.30 16.37
C VAL A 37 15.50 -13.42 15.79
N PHE A 38 14.51 -13.63 16.65
CA PHE A 38 13.13 -13.51 16.24
C PHE A 38 12.88 -12.06 15.88
N ALA A 39 12.18 -11.84 14.77
CA ALA A 39 11.66 -10.53 14.43
C ALA A 39 10.82 -10.04 15.61
N ARG A 40 11.23 -8.94 16.25
CA ARG A 40 10.51 -8.33 17.36
C ARG A 40 9.69 -7.16 16.86
N PHE A 41 8.76 -6.71 17.68
CA PHE A 41 7.95 -5.53 17.43
C PHE A 41 8.38 -4.43 18.38
N LYS A 42 8.64 -3.23 17.88
CA LYS A 42 9.06 -2.08 18.68
C LYS A 42 8.08 -0.94 18.50
N SER A 43 7.45 -0.49 19.59
CA SER A 43 6.49 0.60 19.54
C SER A 43 7.17 1.94 19.25
N SER A 44 6.45 2.87 18.64
CA SER A 44 6.83 4.28 18.54
C SER A 44 5.60 5.15 18.30
N GLY A 45 5.68 6.43 18.63
CA GLY A 45 4.63 7.41 18.38
C GLY A 45 3.85 7.86 19.60
N GLU A 46 2.61 8.26 19.37
CA GLU A 46 1.71 8.87 20.35
C GLU A 46 1.37 7.97 21.55
N GLY A 47 0.81 8.56 22.61
CA GLY A 47 0.40 7.79 23.79
C GLY A 47 1.58 7.36 24.65
N GLY A 48 2.73 8.02 24.54
CA GLY A 48 3.94 7.70 25.31
C GLY A 48 4.78 6.57 24.72
N CYS A 49 4.49 6.12 23.50
CA CYS A 49 5.13 4.94 22.90
C CYS A 49 6.55 5.18 22.37
N GLY A 50 7.09 6.40 22.48
CA GLY A 50 8.48 6.75 22.16
C GLY A 50 8.67 7.44 20.81
N ASN A 51 9.91 7.80 20.47
CA ASN A 51 10.24 8.46 19.19
C ASN A 51 10.50 7.41 18.09
N PHE A 52 10.11 7.71 16.86
CA PHE A 52 10.35 6.85 15.71
C PHE A 52 11.85 6.63 15.43
N VAL A 53 12.67 7.69 15.53
CA VAL A 53 14.11 7.63 15.28
C VAL A 53 14.81 6.72 16.29
N ASP A 54 14.41 6.81 17.56
CA ASP A 54 14.93 5.95 18.62
C ASP A 54 14.54 4.49 18.39
N ALA A 55 13.30 4.22 17.96
CA ALA A 55 12.87 2.88 17.59
C ALA A 55 13.70 2.30 16.45
N VAL A 56 13.89 3.06 15.36
CA VAL A 56 14.72 2.63 14.22
C VAL A 56 16.17 2.38 14.65
N THR A 57 16.73 3.27 15.46
CA THR A 57 18.10 3.17 15.95
C THR A 57 18.30 1.93 16.81
N ALA A 58 17.34 1.62 17.69
CA ALA A 58 17.39 0.48 18.61
C ALA A 58 16.95 -0.86 18.00
N ALA A 59 16.35 -0.87 16.82
CA ALA A 59 15.86 -2.10 16.17
C ALA A 59 17.00 -3.02 15.72
N GLU A 60 16.72 -4.28 15.44
CA GLU A 60 17.64 -5.21 14.77
C GLU A 60 17.11 -5.62 13.40
N ASN A 61 17.94 -6.28 12.59
CA ASN A 61 17.49 -6.81 11.31
C ASN A 61 16.36 -7.81 11.52
N GLY A 62 15.26 -7.61 10.80
CA GLY A 62 14.04 -8.41 10.89
C GLY A 62 12.96 -7.79 11.78
N ASP A 63 13.28 -6.78 12.60
CA ASP A 63 12.30 -6.16 13.48
C ASP A 63 11.21 -5.38 12.72
N THR A 64 10.05 -5.27 13.36
CA THR A 64 8.94 -4.43 12.95
C THR A 64 8.85 -3.20 13.84
N ILE A 65 8.92 -2.00 13.26
CA ILE A 65 8.57 -0.75 13.93
C ILE A 65 7.06 -0.56 13.83
N VAL A 66 6.41 -0.46 14.99
CA VAL A 66 4.97 -0.30 15.16
C VAL A 66 4.70 1.17 15.49
N GLN A 67 4.39 1.95 14.45
CA GLN A 67 4.18 3.39 14.59
C GLN A 67 2.71 3.68 14.91
N MET A 68 2.43 4.41 15.99
CA MET A 68 1.07 4.79 16.40
C MET A 68 0.44 5.80 15.44
N VAL A 69 -0.89 5.72 15.27
CA VAL A 69 -1.70 6.42 14.25
C VAL A 69 -1.57 7.94 14.31
N ASP A 70 -1.57 8.53 15.49
CA ASP A 70 -1.57 9.99 15.60
C ASP A 70 -0.25 10.56 15.05
N PRO A 71 -0.32 11.54 14.12
CA PRO A 71 0.87 12.05 13.47
C PRO A 71 1.85 12.67 14.45
N ARG A 72 3.14 12.43 14.20
CA ARG A 72 4.22 12.99 15.02
C ARG A 72 5.26 13.65 14.12
N ASN A 73 5.79 14.78 14.59
CA ASN A 73 7.05 15.26 14.05
C ASN A 73 8.13 14.22 14.33
N SER A 74 8.84 13.79 13.29
CA SER A 74 10.07 13.04 13.40
C SER A 74 11.25 13.99 13.26
N ASP A 75 12.43 13.55 13.69
CA ASP A 75 13.69 14.27 13.46
C ASP A 75 14.36 13.86 12.13
N GLY A 76 13.61 13.23 11.23
CA GLY A 76 14.13 12.50 10.08
C GLY A 76 14.82 11.20 10.50
N ALA A 77 14.61 10.10 9.77
CA ALA A 77 15.23 8.82 10.10
C ALA A 77 15.99 8.21 8.92
N THR A 78 17.24 7.82 9.15
CA THR A 78 17.99 6.98 8.20
C THR A 78 17.78 5.51 8.54
N ILE A 79 17.17 4.76 7.62
CA ILE A 79 16.95 3.33 7.75
C ILE A 79 18.20 2.60 7.31
N THR A 80 18.89 1.95 8.24
CA THR A 80 20.16 1.21 8.02
C THR A 80 20.02 -0.29 8.25
N LYS A 81 18.81 -0.76 8.57
CA LYS A 81 18.51 -2.15 8.92
C LYS A 81 17.39 -2.68 8.04
N ASN A 82 17.36 -4.00 7.87
CA ASN A 82 16.26 -4.67 7.21
C ASN A 82 15.05 -4.69 8.14
N LEU A 83 14.02 -3.93 7.83
CA LEU A 83 12.90 -3.70 8.76
C LEU A 83 11.54 -3.86 8.07
N VAL A 84 10.52 -4.01 8.89
CA VAL A 84 9.15 -3.64 8.54
C VAL A 84 8.80 -2.39 9.32
N ILE A 85 8.27 -1.36 8.66
CA ILE A 85 7.72 -0.16 9.30
C ILE A 85 6.22 -0.18 9.04
N GLN A 86 5.42 -0.31 10.10
CA GLN A 86 3.98 -0.51 10.01
C GLN A 86 3.23 0.53 10.84
N GLY A 87 2.43 1.32 10.15
CA GLY A 87 1.45 2.21 10.78
C GLY A 87 0.08 1.55 10.99
N GLY A 88 -0.88 2.32 11.50
CA GLY A 88 -2.25 1.87 11.75
C GLY A 88 -2.52 1.32 13.15
N TRP A 89 -1.54 1.41 14.06
CA TRP A 89 -1.66 0.96 15.44
C TRP A 89 -2.14 2.06 16.39
N LEU A 90 -2.99 1.71 17.34
CA LEU A 90 -3.39 2.58 18.44
C LEU A 90 -2.81 2.07 19.75
N PRO A 91 -2.36 2.98 20.64
CA PRO A 91 -1.84 2.60 21.94
C PRO A 91 -2.95 2.06 22.85
N PRO A 92 -2.60 1.37 23.95
CA PRO A 92 -3.55 1.00 24.99
C PRO A 92 -4.28 2.23 25.55
N GLY A 93 -5.48 2.06 26.13
CA GLY A 93 -6.29 3.17 26.62
C GLY A 93 -5.62 4.06 27.69
N GLY A 94 -4.62 3.54 28.42
CA GLY A 94 -3.79 4.29 29.36
C GLY A 94 -2.48 4.85 28.78
N GLY A 95 -2.24 4.66 27.48
CA GLY A 95 -0.95 4.89 26.83
C GLY A 95 0.01 3.70 26.99
N CYS A 96 1.17 3.83 26.33
CA CYS A 96 2.30 2.93 26.50
C CYS A 96 2.93 3.10 27.88
N THR A 97 3.31 1.98 28.50
CA THR A 97 3.98 1.98 29.81
C THR A 97 5.45 2.38 29.70
N GLU A 98 6.09 2.10 28.56
CA GLU A 98 7.48 2.41 28.28
C GLU A 98 7.63 2.97 26.86
N ALA A 99 8.52 3.95 26.71
CA ALA A 99 8.89 4.47 25.40
C ALA A 99 9.69 3.41 24.62
N ASN A 100 9.35 3.24 23.35
CA ASN A 100 9.99 2.29 22.43
C ASN A 100 10.04 0.84 22.95
N GLN A 101 8.99 0.44 23.67
CA GLN A 101 8.83 -0.90 24.22
C GLN A 101 8.94 -1.96 23.12
N THR A 102 9.57 -3.08 23.48
CA THR A 102 9.78 -4.22 22.58
C THR A 102 8.89 -5.38 22.99
N PHE A 103 8.27 -6.02 22.00
CA PHE A 103 7.38 -7.16 22.12
C PHE A 103 7.89 -8.30 21.26
N THR A 104 7.63 -9.54 21.68
CA THR A 104 8.09 -10.71 20.93
C THR A 104 7.32 -10.88 19.63
N ASP A 105 6.00 -10.71 19.68
CA ASP A 105 5.12 -10.87 18.53
C ASP A 105 3.85 -10.00 18.65
N THR A 106 2.96 -10.15 17.67
CA THR A 106 1.68 -9.42 17.64
C THR A 106 0.72 -9.85 18.75
N THR A 107 0.80 -11.09 19.25
CA THR A 107 -0.02 -11.57 20.38
C THR A 107 0.34 -10.79 21.63
N ASP A 108 1.63 -10.58 21.89
CA ASP A 108 2.11 -9.78 23.02
C ASP A 108 1.63 -8.32 22.92
N LEU A 109 1.66 -7.73 21.72
CA LEU A 109 1.12 -6.38 21.50
C LEU A 109 -0.38 -6.30 21.81
N LEU A 110 -1.18 -7.23 21.28
CA LEU A 110 -2.62 -7.23 21.50
C LEU A 110 -2.95 -7.50 22.98
N ALA A 111 -2.20 -8.37 23.65
CA ALA A 111 -2.34 -8.63 25.08
C ALA A 111 -1.97 -7.40 25.93
N ALA A 112 -1.01 -6.59 25.48
CA ALA A 112 -0.69 -5.30 26.09
C ALA A 112 -1.74 -4.20 25.83
N GLY A 113 -2.78 -4.48 25.02
CA GLY A 113 -3.91 -3.59 24.78
C GLY A 113 -3.78 -2.70 23.55
N PHE A 114 -2.79 -2.92 22.70
CA PHE A 114 -2.68 -2.23 21.41
C PHE A 114 -3.77 -2.74 20.46
N THR A 115 -4.21 -1.89 19.54
CA THR A 115 -5.18 -2.29 18.50
C THR A 115 -4.67 -1.91 17.10
N PHE A 116 -5.03 -2.71 16.11
CA PHE A 116 -4.58 -2.53 14.72
C PHE A 116 -5.77 -2.27 13.80
N ASN A 117 -5.78 -1.10 13.16
CA ASN A 117 -6.92 -0.61 12.37
C ASN A 117 -6.57 -0.29 10.90
N ALA A 118 -5.38 -0.62 10.43
CA ALA A 118 -5.07 -0.52 9.00
C ALA A 118 -5.91 -1.53 8.18
N PRO A 119 -6.19 -1.25 6.88
CA PRO A 119 -5.77 -0.08 6.11
C PRO A 119 -6.65 1.16 6.33
N LEU A 120 -7.65 1.10 7.22
CA LEU A 120 -8.57 2.22 7.49
C LEU A 120 -7.85 3.40 8.14
N THR A 121 -6.90 3.11 9.02
CA THR A 121 -6.01 4.11 9.63
C THR A 121 -4.58 3.97 9.09
N ARG A 122 -3.85 5.08 9.13
CA ARG A 122 -2.42 5.17 8.82
C ARG A 122 -1.74 6.02 9.87
N SER A 123 -0.44 5.83 10.04
CA SER A 123 0.36 6.61 10.99
C SER A 123 1.19 7.67 10.29
N GLY A 124 1.15 8.90 10.80
CA GLY A 124 1.84 10.05 10.20
C GLY A 124 3.24 10.30 10.77
N LEU A 125 4.21 10.57 9.90
CA LEU A 125 5.53 11.09 10.25
C LEU A 125 5.80 12.38 9.46
N PHE A 126 6.17 13.44 10.18
CA PHE A 126 6.37 14.77 9.62
C PHE A 126 7.78 15.28 9.90
N TYR A 127 8.47 15.83 8.90
CA TYR A 127 9.81 16.38 9.14
C TYR A 127 10.08 17.62 8.29
N GLY A 128 10.69 18.64 8.89
CA GLY A 128 10.85 19.94 8.25
C GLY A 128 12.19 20.19 7.56
N SER A 129 13.24 19.45 7.89
CA SER A 129 14.61 19.81 7.50
C SER A 129 15.22 18.89 6.43
N GLY A 130 14.48 17.90 5.95
CA GLY A 130 14.98 16.90 5.02
C GLY A 130 13.93 15.85 4.67
N PRO A 131 14.37 14.73 4.07
CA PRO A 131 13.54 13.55 3.88
C PRO A 131 12.99 13.04 5.21
N VAL A 132 11.69 12.73 5.30
CA VAL A 132 11.11 12.15 6.51
C VAL A 132 11.79 10.81 6.84
N ILE A 133 12.03 9.98 5.82
CA ILE A 133 12.91 8.82 5.92
C ILE A 133 13.91 8.76 4.76
N THR A 134 15.14 8.33 5.06
CA THR A 134 16.18 8.05 4.07
C THR A 134 16.54 6.57 4.11
N ILE A 135 16.54 5.88 2.97
CA ILE A 135 16.93 4.47 2.86
C ILE A 135 18.43 4.40 2.56
N ASP A 136 19.19 3.81 3.48
CA ASP A 136 20.61 3.59 3.30
C ASP A 136 20.88 2.46 2.28
N PRO A 137 21.92 2.58 1.42
CA PRO A 137 22.25 1.57 0.42
C PRO A 137 22.55 0.16 0.96
N SER A 138 22.87 0.03 2.26
CA SER A 138 23.11 -1.27 2.92
C SER A 138 21.82 -2.07 3.19
N VAL A 139 20.64 -1.44 3.11
CA VAL A 139 19.36 -2.09 3.33
C VAL A 139 19.00 -2.97 2.14
N ILE A 140 18.84 -4.27 2.39
CA ILE A 140 18.50 -5.26 1.35
C ILE A 140 17.04 -5.71 1.40
N SER A 141 16.33 -5.45 2.50
CA SER A 141 14.90 -5.78 2.64
C SER A 141 14.20 -4.77 3.53
N LEU A 142 13.26 -4.00 2.97
CA LEU A 142 12.45 -3.04 3.72
C LEU A 142 11.01 -3.11 3.23
N THR A 143 10.07 -3.20 4.17
CA THR A 143 8.65 -2.97 3.90
C THR A 143 8.18 -1.77 4.70
N VAL A 144 7.57 -0.80 4.04
CA VAL A 144 6.93 0.35 4.68
C VAL A 144 5.45 0.31 4.33
N GLN A 145 4.59 0.28 5.34
CA GLN A 145 3.16 0.13 5.11
C GLN A 145 2.29 0.93 6.05
N HIS A 146 1.15 1.39 5.53
CA HIS A 146 0.14 2.14 6.28
C HIS A 146 0.68 3.42 6.92
N MET A 147 1.57 4.10 6.20
CA MET A 147 2.24 5.31 6.66
C MET A 147 1.78 6.54 5.87
N VAL A 148 1.82 7.70 6.51
CA VAL A 148 1.73 9.01 5.88
C VAL A 148 3.06 9.72 6.10
N PHE A 149 3.64 10.24 5.03
CA PHE A 149 4.89 11.02 5.06
C PHE A 149 4.62 12.42 4.53
N GLU A 150 4.98 13.43 5.33
CA GLU A 150 4.83 14.84 4.94
C GLU A 150 6.06 15.64 5.34
N GLN A 151 6.71 16.24 4.34
CA GLN A 151 7.80 17.18 4.56
C GLN A 151 7.25 18.57 4.83
N GLN A 152 7.58 19.14 5.99
CA GLN A 152 7.08 20.44 6.42
C GLN A 152 7.98 21.58 5.91
N GLY A 153 7.45 22.50 5.10
CA GLY A 153 8.22 23.62 4.55
C GLY A 153 8.92 23.23 3.25
N PHE A 154 10.25 23.40 3.17
CA PHE A 154 11.04 23.07 1.98
C PHE A 154 12.37 22.41 2.37
N THR A 155 12.80 21.43 1.60
CA THR A 155 14.16 20.88 1.67
C THR A 155 14.92 21.05 0.36
N THR A 156 16.24 21.20 0.44
CA THR A 156 17.12 21.19 -0.74
C THR A 156 17.64 19.79 -1.07
N VAL A 157 17.26 18.78 -0.29
CA VAL A 157 17.62 17.38 -0.50
C VAL A 157 16.56 16.72 -1.39
N GLN A 158 16.95 15.79 -2.25
CA GLN A 158 15.99 15.03 -3.05
C GLN A 158 15.07 14.18 -2.16
N GLY A 159 13.79 14.08 -2.50
CA GLY A 159 12.85 13.23 -1.78
C GLY A 159 12.38 13.85 -0.46
N GLY A 160 11.34 14.70 -0.48
CA GLY A 160 10.83 15.32 0.76
C GLY A 160 10.25 14.30 1.74
N GLY A 161 9.42 13.37 1.29
CA GLY A 161 8.89 12.28 2.11
C GLY A 161 9.90 11.15 2.28
N ILE A 162 10.31 10.55 1.17
CA ILE A 162 11.24 9.41 1.15
C ILE A 162 12.39 9.69 0.20
N SER A 163 13.62 9.44 0.66
CA SER A 163 14.83 9.51 -0.18
C SER A 163 15.67 8.24 -0.06
N GLY A 164 16.59 7.98 -1.00
CA GLY A 164 17.62 6.96 -0.82
C GLY A 164 18.04 6.20 -2.08
N VAL A 165 18.86 5.18 -1.86
CA VAL A 165 19.41 4.31 -2.91
C VAL A 165 19.14 2.86 -2.54
N ILE A 166 18.55 2.12 -3.47
CA ILE A 166 18.23 0.70 -3.38
C ILE A 166 19.27 -0.04 -4.23
N SER A 167 20.11 -0.86 -3.61
CA SER A 167 21.26 -1.47 -4.29
C SER A 167 21.48 -2.93 -3.87
N ASN A 168 22.46 -3.61 -4.45
CA ASN A 168 22.91 -4.95 -4.02
C ASN A 168 21.80 -6.03 -4.02
N GLY A 169 20.92 -6.01 -5.02
CA GLY A 169 19.81 -6.97 -5.13
C GLY A 169 18.71 -6.79 -4.09
N ALA A 170 18.63 -5.61 -3.48
CA ALA A 170 17.64 -5.27 -2.47
C ALA A 170 16.20 -5.40 -2.96
N LYS A 171 15.28 -5.65 -2.03
CA LYS A 171 13.83 -5.72 -2.26
C LYS A 171 13.13 -4.77 -1.31
N ILE A 172 12.59 -3.69 -1.87
CA ILE A 172 11.91 -2.64 -1.10
C ILE A 172 10.45 -2.59 -1.51
N ARG A 173 9.56 -2.53 -0.52
CA ARG A 173 8.10 -2.50 -0.70
C ARG A 173 7.52 -1.31 0.03
N LEU A 174 6.82 -0.46 -0.70
CA LEU A 174 6.07 0.69 -0.19
C LEU A 174 4.59 0.41 -0.45
N GLU A 175 3.83 0.12 0.60
CA GLU A 175 2.48 -0.42 0.49
C GLU A 175 1.47 0.43 1.24
N ASN A 176 0.43 0.87 0.54
CA ASN A 176 -0.62 1.64 1.18
C ASN A 176 -0.07 2.87 1.94
N ILE A 177 0.87 3.58 1.32
CA ILE A 177 1.45 4.80 1.87
C ILE A 177 0.81 6.04 1.24
N ILE A 178 0.85 7.13 1.98
CA ILE A 178 0.53 8.46 1.47
C ILE A 178 1.79 9.30 1.59
N ILE A 179 2.21 9.93 0.49
CA ILE A 179 3.21 10.99 0.51
C ILE A 179 2.52 12.25 0.02
N ASN A 180 2.39 13.22 0.92
CA ASN A 180 1.65 14.44 0.63
C ASN A 180 2.35 15.69 1.12
N ASN A 181 1.97 16.82 0.51
CA ASN A 181 2.40 18.17 0.89
C ASN A 181 3.92 18.32 1.06
N SER A 182 4.71 17.48 0.39
CA SER A 182 6.15 17.43 0.58
C SER A 182 6.85 18.25 -0.51
N ASN A 183 7.82 19.08 -0.11
CA ASN A 183 8.45 20.03 -1.02
C ASN A 183 9.97 19.85 -1.03
N SER A 184 10.50 19.39 -2.15
CA SER A 184 11.94 19.46 -2.44
C SER A 184 12.16 20.58 -3.44
N THR A 185 13.14 21.45 -3.22
CA THR A 185 13.59 22.41 -4.24
C THR A 185 14.41 21.73 -5.34
N ASP A 186 14.69 20.43 -5.19
CA ASP A 186 15.39 19.61 -6.17
C ASP A 186 14.47 18.53 -6.76
N GLN A 187 14.95 17.29 -6.97
CA GLN A 187 14.16 16.21 -7.56
C GLN A 187 13.30 15.48 -6.53
N GLY A 188 12.16 14.96 -6.98
CA GLY A 188 11.34 14.04 -6.19
C GLY A 188 10.70 14.74 -5.01
N GLY A 189 9.75 15.66 -5.24
CA GLY A 189 9.11 16.44 -4.19
C GLY A 189 8.61 15.57 -3.04
N GLY A 190 7.86 14.52 -3.37
CA GLY A 190 7.45 13.49 -2.42
C GLY A 190 8.49 12.39 -2.22
N LEU A 191 8.99 11.80 -3.32
CA LEU A 191 9.88 10.64 -3.25
C LEU A 191 11.03 10.77 -4.26
N TYR A 192 12.24 10.46 -3.83
CA TYR A 192 13.39 10.25 -4.71
C TYR A 192 14.04 8.90 -4.41
N LEU A 193 14.11 8.00 -5.39
CA LEU A 193 14.79 6.72 -5.23
C LEU A 193 15.64 6.35 -6.44
N GLU A 194 16.86 5.90 -6.19
CA GLU A 194 17.66 5.20 -7.19
C GLU A 194 17.55 3.69 -6.97
N VAL A 195 17.30 2.93 -8.02
CA VAL A 195 17.17 1.47 -7.99
C VAL A 195 18.24 0.87 -8.89
N ARG A 196 19.26 0.26 -8.26
CA ARG A 196 20.51 -0.19 -8.87
C ARG A 196 20.87 -1.61 -8.45
N GLY A 197 21.92 -2.18 -9.04
CA GLY A 197 22.46 -3.49 -8.65
C GLY A 197 21.47 -4.66 -8.74
N GLY A 198 20.61 -4.70 -9.77
CA GLY A 198 19.63 -5.76 -9.96
C GLY A 198 18.51 -5.79 -8.90
N SER A 199 18.24 -4.64 -8.26
CA SER A 199 17.28 -4.54 -7.15
C SER A 199 15.83 -4.42 -7.61
N GLN A 200 14.90 -4.47 -6.66
CA GLN A 200 13.46 -4.43 -6.89
C GLN A 200 12.79 -3.43 -5.97
N LEU A 201 11.99 -2.54 -6.56
CA LEU A 201 11.11 -1.62 -5.86
C LEU A 201 9.65 -1.92 -6.25
N VAL A 202 8.79 -2.09 -5.23
CA VAL A 202 7.34 -2.19 -5.41
C VAL A 202 6.67 -1.03 -4.67
N ILE A 203 5.85 -0.27 -5.38
CA ILE A 203 4.97 0.76 -4.82
C ILE A 203 3.54 0.35 -5.12
N SER A 204 2.72 0.19 -4.09
CA SER A 204 1.37 -0.37 -4.25
C SER A 204 0.32 0.32 -3.39
N ASP A 205 -0.90 0.43 -3.93
CA ASP A 205 -2.09 0.90 -3.22
C ASP A 205 -1.88 2.27 -2.54
N SER A 206 -1.05 3.12 -3.14
CA SER A 206 -0.50 4.34 -2.53
C SER A 206 -1.05 5.63 -3.14
N LEU A 207 -0.82 6.74 -2.46
CA LEU A 207 -1.18 8.08 -2.90
C LEU A 207 0.03 9.02 -2.86
N PHE A 208 0.29 9.71 -3.98
CA PHE A 208 1.22 10.84 -4.05
C PHE A 208 0.40 12.08 -4.38
N ALA A 209 0.29 13.02 -3.43
CA ALA A 209 -0.57 14.18 -3.62
C ALA A 209 0.04 15.50 -3.14
N LEU A 210 -0.20 16.59 -3.88
CA LEU A 210 0.18 17.94 -3.42
C LEU A 210 1.69 18.09 -3.14
N ASN A 211 2.53 17.28 -3.78
CA ASN A 211 3.97 17.38 -3.62
C ASN A 211 4.56 18.31 -4.69
N ASN A 212 5.66 18.98 -4.34
CA ASN A 212 6.35 19.91 -5.21
C ASN A 212 7.83 19.55 -5.37
N GLY A 213 8.24 19.27 -6.60
CA GLY A 213 9.63 19.06 -6.99
C GLY A 213 10.15 20.27 -7.75
N GLY A 214 11.13 20.98 -7.20
CA GLY A 214 11.63 22.23 -7.76
C GLY A 214 12.25 22.06 -9.16
N SER A 215 12.84 20.89 -9.45
CA SER A 215 13.40 20.58 -10.77
C SER A 215 12.58 19.51 -11.50
N SER A 216 12.33 18.37 -10.88
CA SER A 216 11.58 17.28 -11.53
C SER A 216 10.91 16.33 -10.54
N GLY A 217 9.90 15.60 -11.02
CA GLY A 217 9.23 14.57 -10.25
C GLY A 217 8.48 15.14 -9.06
N GLY A 218 7.37 15.84 -9.27
CA GLY A 218 6.64 16.50 -8.18
C GLY A 218 6.18 15.49 -7.14
N GLY A 219 5.42 14.47 -7.57
CA GLY A 219 5.06 13.33 -6.72
C GLY A 219 6.27 12.44 -6.43
N PHE A 220 6.97 11.99 -7.47
CA PHE A 220 8.15 11.17 -7.33
C PHE A 220 9.17 11.35 -8.46
N GLU A 221 10.44 11.08 -8.17
CA GLU A 221 11.48 10.75 -9.15
C GLU A 221 12.08 9.38 -8.83
N ILE A 222 12.10 8.49 -9.83
CA ILE A 222 12.70 7.15 -9.70
C ILE A 222 13.73 6.97 -10.82
N ARG A 223 14.96 6.61 -10.45
CA ARG A 223 16.04 6.32 -11.41
C ARG A 223 16.39 4.84 -11.39
N VAL A 224 16.43 4.19 -12.53
CA VAL A 224 16.56 2.73 -12.66
C VAL A 224 17.83 2.37 -13.44
N TYR A 225 18.66 1.52 -12.85
CA TYR A 225 19.95 1.10 -13.39
C TYR A 225 20.18 -0.41 -13.23
N ASP A 226 21.22 -0.94 -13.88
CA ASP A 226 21.76 -2.29 -13.71
C ASP A 226 20.70 -3.40 -13.83
N ASN A 227 19.81 -3.28 -14.82
CA ASN A 227 18.70 -4.20 -15.04
C ASN A 227 17.75 -4.37 -13.83
N SER A 228 17.65 -3.35 -12.99
CA SER A 228 16.74 -3.33 -11.85
C SER A 228 15.27 -3.26 -12.28
N ARG A 229 14.37 -3.57 -11.35
CA ARG A 229 12.92 -3.65 -11.63
C ARG A 229 12.12 -2.74 -10.71
N VAL A 230 11.19 -2.00 -11.30
CA VAL A 230 10.23 -1.16 -10.57
C VAL A 230 8.81 -1.55 -10.97
N LEU A 231 7.96 -1.77 -9.97
CA LEU A 231 6.53 -2.00 -10.15
C LEU A 231 5.74 -0.98 -9.34
N ILE A 232 4.94 -0.16 -10.02
CA ILE A 232 3.99 0.78 -9.42
C ILE A 232 2.59 0.30 -9.76
N HIS A 233 1.76 -0.03 -8.78
CA HIS A 233 0.39 -0.46 -9.09
C HIS A 233 -0.69 -0.02 -8.12
N ASN A 234 -1.91 0.14 -8.63
CA ASN A 234 -3.06 0.64 -7.86
C ASN A 234 -2.75 1.98 -7.15
N THR A 235 -1.91 2.81 -7.76
CA THR A 235 -1.44 4.06 -7.15
C THR A 235 -2.14 5.24 -7.78
N ARG A 236 -2.51 6.23 -6.96
CA ARG A 236 -2.98 7.52 -7.46
C ARG A 236 -1.92 8.59 -7.26
N VAL A 237 -1.68 9.37 -8.31
CA VAL A 237 -0.71 10.46 -8.33
C VAL A 237 -1.43 11.70 -8.80
N THR A 238 -1.64 12.65 -7.89
CA THR A 238 -2.57 13.75 -8.15
C THR A 238 -2.09 15.09 -7.63
N SER A 239 -2.36 16.17 -8.36
CA SER A 239 -2.13 17.53 -7.84
C SER A 239 -0.69 17.80 -7.44
N ASN A 240 0.27 17.14 -8.07
CA ASN A 240 1.70 17.37 -7.84
C ASN A 240 2.25 18.34 -8.88
N THR A 241 3.30 19.10 -8.52
CA THR A 241 3.90 20.12 -9.38
C THR A 241 5.41 19.92 -9.53
N ALA A 242 5.94 20.08 -10.74
CA ALA A 242 7.37 20.19 -11.00
C ALA A 242 7.66 20.91 -12.33
N ILE A 243 8.93 21.13 -12.68
CA ILE A 243 9.26 21.62 -14.05
C ILE A 243 9.11 20.49 -15.07
N THR A 244 9.56 19.28 -14.74
CA THR A 244 9.39 18.06 -15.56
C THR A 244 8.79 16.93 -14.75
N GLY A 245 7.76 16.25 -15.25
CA GLY A 245 7.17 15.10 -14.54
C GLY A 245 6.42 15.54 -13.29
N GLY A 246 5.35 16.31 -13.45
CA GLY A 246 4.59 16.88 -12.31
C GLY A 246 4.09 15.79 -11.38
N GLY A 247 3.39 14.78 -11.92
CA GLY A 247 2.98 13.61 -11.17
C GLY A 247 4.16 12.72 -10.82
N GLY A 248 5.02 12.42 -11.79
CA GLY A 248 6.31 11.80 -11.52
C GLY A 248 7.25 11.79 -12.70
N ARG A 249 8.50 11.45 -12.42
CA ARG A 249 9.56 11.26 -13.41
C ARG A 249 10.25 9.92 -13.21
N ILE A 250 10.47 9.20 -14.30
CA ILE A 250 11.18 7.92 -14.30
C ILE A 250 12.33 8.01 -15.28
N MET A 251 13.56 7.91 -14.78
CA MET A 251 14.76 7.81 -15.61
C MET A 251 15.24 6.38 -15.63
N ILE A 252 15.59 5.86 -16.80
CA ILE A 252 16.01 4.47 -16.97
C ILE A 252 17.31 4.44 -17.75
N ASP A 253 18.36 3.93 -17.14
CA ASP A 253 19.58 3.55 -17.86
C ASP A 253 19.39 2.15 -18.46
N THR A 254 19.10 1.17 -17.60
CA THR A 254 18.77 -0.21 -17.98
C THR A 254 17.81 -0.81 -16.95
N GLY A 255 16.82 -1.56 -17.43
CA GLY A 255 15.88 -2.26 -16.55
C GLY A 255 14.44 -2.25 -17.04
N VAL A 256 13.56 -2.66 -16.14
CA VAL A 256 12.13 -2.82 -16.44
C VAL A 256 11.30 -2.05 -15.44
N VAL A 257 10.44 -1.18 -15.96
CA VAL A 257 9.44 -0.45 -15.17
C VAL A 257 8.05 -0.90 -15.58
N THR A 258 7.19 -1.19 -14.63
CA THR A 258 5.77 -1.47 -14.87
C THR A 258 4.92 -0.53 -14.05
N VAL A 259 4.02 0.20 -14.69
CA VAL A 259 2.98 1.00 -14.05
C VAL A 259 1.64 0.36 -14.41
N ALA A 260 0.89 -0.12 -13.41
CA ALA A 260 -0.31 -0.91 -13.62
C ALA A 260 -1.50 -0.42 -12.79
N ASN A 261 -2.69 -0.32 -13.38
CA ASN A 261 -3.93 0.04 -12.67
C ASN A 261 -3.80 1.35 -11.87
N SER A 262 -3.02 2.31 -12.36
CA SER A 262 -2.71 3.56 -11.66
C SER A 262 -3.34 4.76 -12.38
N THR A 263 -3.57 5.84 -11.65
CA THR A 263 -4.14 7.08 -12.19
C THR A 263 -3.22 8.26 -11.88
N PHE A 264 -2.88 9.00 -12.93
CA PHE A 264 -2.15 10.26 -12.86
C PHE A 264 -3.09 11.34 -13.39
N ALA A 265 -3.44 12.31 -12.54
CA ALA A 265 -4.39 13.36 -12.88
C ALA A 265 -4.07 14.66 -12.14
N ASP A 266 -4.51 15.79 -12.70
CA ASP A 266 -4.41 17.11 -12.06
C ASP A 266 -2.98 17.51 -11.67
N ASN A 267 -1.97 16.88 -12.26
CA ASN A 267 -0.58 17.24 -12.03
C ASN A 267 -0.16 18.36 -13.00
N THR A 268 0.84 19.15 -12.62
CA THR A 268 1.30 20.31 -13.39
C THR A 268 2.80 20.23 -13.64
N ALA A 269 3.22 20.28 -14.90
CA ALA A 269 4.61 20.54 -15.27
C ALA A 269 4.74 21.28 -16.59
N GLY A 270 5.94 21.80 -16.89
CA GLY A 270 6.26 22.32 -18.22
C GLY A 270 6.39 21.22 -19.27
N THR A 271 6.81 20.02 -18.85
CA THR A 271 6.95 18.83 -19.69
C THR A 271 6.46 17.60 -18.94
N GLY A 272 5.54 16.83 -19.55
CA GLY A 272 5.06 15.56 -18.99
C GLY A 272 4.35 15.77 -17.66
N SER A 273 3.29 16.59 -17.65
CA SER A 273 2.58 16.99 -16.43
C SER A 273 2.21 15.80 -15.54
N ASP A 274 1.71 14.70 -16.10
CA ASP A 274 1.36 13.52 -15.32
C ASP A 274 2.53 12.57 -15.13
N LEU A 275 3.23 12.21 -16.20
CA LEU A 275 4.37 11.31 -16.12
C LEU A 275 5.40 11.63 -17.21
N ALA A 276 6.66 11.77 -16.81
CA ALA A 276 7.80 11.84 -17.72
C ALA A 276 8.65 10.56 -17.60
N ILE A 277 8.95 9.91 -18.72
CA ILE A 277 9.76 8.69 -18.78
C ILE A 277 10.90 8.88 -19.75
N GLU A 278 12.13 8.75 -19.27
CA GLU A 278 13.32 9.05 -20.07
C GLU A 278 14.31 7.89 -20.01
N SER A 279 14.78 7.45 -21.17
CA SER A 279 15.96 6.58 -21.25
C SER A 279 17.22 7.45 -21.31
N THR A 280 18.20 7.15 -20.46
CA THR A 280 19.50 7.84 -20.44
C THR A 280 20.69 6.92 -20.70
N GLY A 281 20.46 5.61 -20.75
CA GLY A 281 21.50 4.60 -20.97
C GLY A 281 21.57 4.16 -22.43
N SER A 282 22.63 3.43 -22.78
CA SER A 282 22.79 2.79 -24.09
C SER A 282 22.20 1.37 -24.15
N GLY A 283 21.76 0.83 -23.01
CA GLY A 283 21.15 -0.49 -22.92
C GLY A 283 19.61 -0.46 -23.02
N PRO A 284 18.95 -1.63 -23.04
CA PRO A 284 17.51 -1.70 -23.20
C PRO A 284 16.77 -1.18 -21.96
N ALA A 285 15.92 -0.17 -22.17
CA ALA A 285 14.98 0.34 -21.19
C ALA A 285 13.57 -0.07 -21.59
N THR A 286 12.89 -0.89 -20.78
CA THR A 286 11.53 -1.36 -21.09
C THR A 286 10.51 -0.84 -20.08
N VAL A 287 9.42 -0.27 -20.58
CA VAL A 287 8.32 0.22 -19.75
C VAL A 287 7.01 -0.43 -20.18
N TYR A 288 6.24 -0.90 -19.19
CA TYR A 288 4.87 -1.37 -19.38
C TYR A 288 3.91 -0.44 -18.66
N LEU A 289 3.09 0.29 -19.41
CA LEU A 289 1.96 1.04 -18.89
C LEU A 289 0.71 0.19 -19.12
N ARG A 290 0.13 -0.37 -18.07
CA ARG A 290 -1.00 -1.31 -18.14
C ARG A 290 -2.21 -0.75 -17.41
N ASN A 291 -3.35 -0.65 -18.07
CA ASN A 291 -4.62 -0.20 -17.48
C ASN A 291 -4.45 1.07 -16.62
N SER A 292 -3.57 1.96 -17.04
CA SER A 292 -3.23 3.17 -16.30
C SER A 292 -3.69 4.39 -17.08
N THR A 293 -4.24 5.36 -16.36
CA THR A 293 -4.74 6.61 -16.94
C THR A 293 -3.72 7.70 -16.67
N THR A 294 -3.26 8.35 -17.72
CA THR A 294 -2.36 9.51 -17.71
C THR A 294 -2.94 10.52 -18.68
N GLY A 295 -3.06 11.79 -18.30
CA GLY A 295 -3.35 12.87 -19.22
C GLY A 295 -2.15 13.16 -20.10
N GLU A 296 -1.13 13.82 -19.56
CA GLU A 296 0.11 14.13 -20.31
C GLU A 296 1.25 13.17 -19.96
N LEU A 297 1.57 12.28 -20.90
CA LEU A 297 2.72 11.39 -20.84
C LEU A 297 3.82 11.89 -21.79
N TYR A 298 5.00 12.18 -21.24
CA TYR A 298 6.21 12.48 -22.00
C TYR A 298 7.15 11.27 -22.01
N THR A 299 7.67 10.91 -23.18
CA THR A 299 8.65 9.82 -23.33
C THR A 299 9.80 10.24 -24.24
N SER A 300 11.05 10.03 -23.82
CA SER A 300 12.23 10.30 -24.67
C SER A 300 13.41 9.37 -24.39
N GLY A 301 14.41 9.39 -25.28
CA GLY A 301 15.68 8.67 -25.13
C GLY A 301 15.77 7.43 -26.00
N ASP A 302 16.98 7.17 -26.49
CA ASP A 302 17.26 6.02 -27.36
C ASP A 302 17.11 4.70 -26.59
N GLY A 303 16.69 3.65 -27.28
CA GLY A 303 16.52 2.31 -26.70
C GLY A 303 15.31 2.14 -25.77
N LEU A 304 14.52 3.19 -25.55
CA LEU A 304 13.28 3.13 -24.77
C LEU A 304 12.18 2.40 -25.55
N THR A 305 11.66 1.31 -24.98
CA THR A 305 10.46 0.64 -25.48
C THR A 305 9.32 0.79 -24.48
N VAL A 306 8.25 1.48 -24.88
CA VAL A 306 7.04 1.67 -24.05
C VAL A 306 5.89 0.86 -24.61
N PHE A 307 5.42 -0.12 -23.84
CA PHE A 307 4.19 -0.86 -24.12
C PHE A 307 3.05 -0.21 -23.36
N ASN A 308 2.25 0.59 -24.05
CA ASN A 308 1.03 1.15 -23.49
C ASN A 308 -0.17 0.27 -23.85
N GLN A 309 -0.66 -0.46 -22.85
CA GLN A 309 -1.86 -1.29 -22.94
C GLN A 309 -2.93 -0.74 -22.02
N GLN A 310 -3.81 0.09 -22.57
CA GLN A 310 -5.06 0.43 -21.91
C GLN A 310 -6.11 -0.58 -22.37
N ILE A 311 -6.49 -1.50 -21.50
CA ILE A 311 -7.73 -2.25 -21.70
C ILE A 311 -8.85 -1.28 -21.35
N PHE A 312 -9.46 -0.66 -22.37
CA PHE A 312 -10.77 -0.04 -22.24
C PHE A 312 -11.79 -1.16 -22.03
N LEU A 313 -11.89 -1.66 -20.80
CA LEU A 313 -13.10 -2.33 -20.38
C LEU A 313 -14.18 -1.23 -20.40
N PRO A 314 -15.29 -1.37 -21.14
CA PRO A 314 -16.44 -0.50 -20.89
C PRO A 314 -16.70 -0.56 -19.39
N LEU A 315 -16.83 0.60 -18.73
CA LEU A 315 -16.90 0.82 -17.28
C LEU A 315 -17.73 -0.24 -16.52
N VAL A 316 -17.16 -1.43 -16.35
CA VAL A 316 -17.81 -2.63 -15.84
C VAL A 316 -16.69 -3.47 -15.23
N LEU A 317 -16.79 -3.65 -13.91
CA LEU A 317 -16.05 -4.58 -13.05
C LEU A 317 -14.71 -4.11 -12.47
N LYS A 318 -14.82 -3.19 -11.50
CA LYS A 318 -14.14 -3.41 -10.22
C LYS A 318 -15.19 -3.41 -9.09
N SER A 319 -16.10 -4.37 -9.16
CA SER A 319 -16.83 -4.82 -7.97
C SER A 319 -16.36 -6.23 -7.66
N SER A 320 -16.45 -6.65 -6.40
CA SER A 320 -16.62 -8.06 -6.04
C SER A 320 -17.47 -8.75 -7.12
N GLY A 321 -17.25 -10.02 -7.46
CA GLY A 321 -18.03 -10.72 -8.51
C GLY A 321 -19.55 -10.77 -8.29
N LEU A 322 -20.04 -10.09 -7.25
CA LEU A 322 -21.43 -9.84 -6.90
C LEU A 322 -21.97 -8.62 -7.67
N SER A 323 -23.11 -8.76 -8.30
CA SER A 323 -23.85 -7.62 -8.84
C SER A 323 -25.36 -7.85 -8.78
N ALA A 324 -26.13 -6.76 -8.85
CA ALA A 324 -27.57 -6.74 -8.96
C ALA A 324 -27.97 -5.71 -10.02
N ALA A 325 -28.83 -6.05 -10.97
CA ALA A 325 -29.24 -5.14 -12.03
C ALA A 325 -30.75 -5.18 -12.24
N ILE A 326 -31.41 -4.03 -12.13
CA ILE A 326 -32.80 -3.83 -12.57
C ILE A 326 -32.83 -3.85 -14.09
N SER A 327 -33.66 -4.71 -14.66
CA SER A 327 -33.85 -4.87 -16.10
C SER A 327 -35.12 -4.19 -16.62
N ASN A 328 -36.13 -4.02 -15.79
CA ASN A 328 -37.38 -3.35 -16.13
C ASN A 328 -38.14 -2.90 -14.86
N ILE A 329 -38.83 -1.77 -14.93
CA ILE A 329 -39.80 -1.32 -13.93
C ILE A 329 -41.14 -1.07 -14.63
N SER A 330 -42.19 -1.70 -14.12
CA SER A 330 -43.56 -1.49 -14.59
C SER A 330 -44.51 -1.22 -13.43
N LEU A 331 -45.72 -0.76 -13.72
CA LEU A 331 -46.78 -0.58 -12.73
C LEU A 331 -47.84 -1.67 -12.88
N SER A 332 -48.18 -2.31 -11.77
CA SER A 332 -49.38 -3.13 -11.63
C SER A 332 -50.31 -2.43 -10.64
N GLY A 333 -51.26 -1.63 -11.16
CA GLY A 333 -52.01 -0.69 -10.33
C GLY A 333 -51.10 0.41 -9.77
N SER A 334 -51.08 0.58 -8.45
CA SER A 334 -50.19 1.51 -7.76
C SER A 334 -48.86 0.89 -7.31
N THR A 335 -48.62 -0.40 -7.58
CA THR A 335 -47.40 -1.09 -7.14
C THR A 335 -46.35 -1.14 -8.24
N TYR A 336 -45.10 -0.80 -7.90
CA TYR A 336 -43.97 -1.00 -8.80
C TYR A 336 -43.61 -2.49 -8.86
N VAL A 337 -43.54 -3.04 -10.07
CA VAL A 337 -43.03 -4.38 -10.35
C VAL A 337 -41.64 -4.23 -10.96
N VAL A 338 -40.61 -4.53 -10.16
CA VAL A 338 -39.20 -4.29 -10.49
C VAL A 338 -38.55 -5.63 -10.82
N ASN A 339 -38.31 -5.87 -12.11
CA ASN A 339 -37.58 -7.04 -12.56
C ASN A 339 -36.08 -6.79 -12.42
N PHE A 340 -35.36 -7.76 -11.85
CA PHE A 340 -33.92 -7.66 -11.65
C PHE A 340 -33.21 -9.01 -11.74
N THR A 341 -31.89 -8.98 -11.88
CA THR A 341 -31.02 -10.15 -11.87
C THR A 341 -29.89 -9.94 -10.88
N THR A 342 -29.40 -11.02 -10.26
CA THR A 342 -28.16 -10.99 -9.47
C THR A 342 -27.10 -11.90 -10.09
N SER A 343 -25.84 -11.53 -9.91
CA SER A 343 -24.67 -12.34 -10.29
C SER A 343 -23.82 -12.58 -9.05
N GLY A 344 -23.19 -13.75 -8.96
CA GLY A 344 -22.27 -14.09 -7.87
C GLY A 344 -22.91 -14.46 -6.53
N PHE A 345 -24.24 -14.33 -6.39
CA PHE A 345 -24.99 -14.78 -5.22
C PHE A 345 -26.49 -15.00 -5.52
N THR A 346 -27.15 -15.76 -4.65
CA THR A 346 -28.62 -15.84 -4.58
C THR A 346 -29.09 -14.98 -3.40
N PRO A 347 -29.98 -13.99 -3.61
CA PRO A 347 -30.50 -13.17 -2.52
C PRO A 347 -31.19 -14.01 -1.45
N GLN A 348 -30.80 -13.83 -0.19
CA GLN A 348 -31.42 -14.48 0.96
C GLN A 348 -31.24 -13.67 2.25
N LEU A 349 -32.18 -13.80 3.17
CA LEU A 349 -32.11 -13.23 4.52
C LEU A 349 -32.30 -14.34 5.56
N PRO A 350 -31.38 -14.50 6.54
CA PRO A 350 -30.10 -13.79 6.67
C PRO A 350 -29.10 -14.21 5.57
N GLY A 351 -28.23 -13.30 5.13
CA GLY A 351 -27.23 -13.58 4.10
C GLY A 351 -27.01 -12.40 3.16
N GLN A 352 -26.38 -12.66 2.00
CA GLN A 352 -26.20 -11.67 0.95
C GLN A 352 -27.55 -11.37 0.29
N HIS A 353 -27.91 -10.11 0.16
CA HIS A 353 -29.21 -9.67 -0.35
C HIS A 353 -29.06 -8.35 -1.13
N VAL A 354 -30.17 -7.71 -1.49
CA VAL A 354 -30.17 -6.43 -2.20
C VAL A 354 -30.99 -5.37 -1.46
N HIS A 355 -30.62 -4.11 -1.65
CA HIS A 355 -31.39 -2.95 -1.21
C HIS A 355 -31.94 -2.20 -2.42
N PHE A 356 -33.25 -1.95 -2.43
CA PHE A 356 -33.91 -1.08 -3.41
C PHE A 356 -34.16 0.30 -2.81
N PHE A 357 -33.93 1.37 -3.59
CA PHE A 357 -34.14 2.75 -3.13
C PHE A 357 -34.44 3.69 -4.29
N PHE A 358 -35.06 4.83 -4.02
CA PHE A 358 -35.22 5.89 -5.02
C PHE A 358 -33.93 6.70 -5.16
N ASN A 359 -33.67 7.25 -6.35
CA ASN A 359 -32.46 8.05 -6.62
C ASN A 359 -32.38 9.40 -5.87
N THR A 360 -33.37 9.71 -5.03
CA THR A 360 -33.28 10.78 -4.02
C THR A 360 -32.50 10.36 -2.78
N VAL A 361 -32.14 9.08 -2.64
CA VAL A 361 -31.29 8.54 -1.57
C VAL A 361 -29.87 8.37 -2.10
N PRO A 362 -28.85 8.99 -1.47
CA PRO A 362 -27.45 8.76 -1.82
C PRO A 362 -27.08 7.27 -1.71
N ALA A 363 -26.38 6.73 -2.70
CA ALA A 363 -26.06 5.31 -2.78
C ALA A 363 -25.22 4.79 -1.59
N ASN A 364 -24.35 5.63 -1.02
CA ASN A 364 -23.56 5.33 0.18
C ASN A 364 -24.39 5.33 1.48
N GLU A 365 -25.56 5.94 1.47
CA GLU A 365 -26.47 5.96 2.62
C GLU A 365 -27.46 4.80 2.60
N ALA A 366 -27.66 4.14 1.46
CA ALA A 366 -28.64 3.07 1.23
C ALA A 366 -28.34 1.74 1.95
N GLY A 367 -27.66 1.77 3.11
CA GLY A 367 -27.31 0.61 3.95
C GLY A 367 -26.70 1.01 5.31
N VAL A 368 -26.87 2.26 5.75
CA VAL A 368 -26.41 2.75 7.06
C VAL A 368 -27.40 2.32 8.14
N SER A 369 -26.91 1.90 9.32
CA SER A 369 -27.68 1.27 10.41
C SER A 369 -29.03 1.96 10.73
N GLY A 370 -30.15 1.26 10.50
CA GLY A 370 -31.52 1.73 10.75
C GLY A 370 -32.49 1.40 9.61
N SER A 371 -33.80 1.54 9.84
CA SER A 371 -34.81 1.48 8.75
C SER A 371 -34.79 2.80 7.98
N GLY A 372 -33.94 2.90 6.95
CA GLY A 372 -33.88 4.07 6.08
C GLY A 372 -34.90 4.04 4.93
N PRO A 373 -34.85 5.03 4.02
CA PRO A 373 -35.76 5.13 2.86
C PRO A 373 -35.54 4.05 1.78
N TRP A 374 -34.72 3.02 2.05
CA TRP A 374 -34.50 1.84 1.20
C TRP A 374 -35.26 0.61 1.72
N LYS A 375 -35.53 -0.35 0.83
CA LYS A 375 -36.16 -1.64 1.16
C LYS A 375 -35.16 -2.77 1.02
N VAL A 376 -35.04 -3.55 2.09
CA VAL A 376 -34.23 -4.78 2.12
C VAL A 376 -35.00 -5.90 1.41
N TYR A 377 -34.34 -6.63 0.51
CA TYR A 377 -34.96 -7.72 -0.24
C TYR A 377 -34.00 -8.89 -0.45
N GLY A 378 -34.38 -10.07 0.02
CA GLY A 378 -33.59 -11.30 -0.05
C GLY A 378 -34.33 -12.44 -0.73
N SER A 379 -35.01 -12.16 -1.85
CA SER A 379 -35.69 -13.18 -2.66
C SER A 379 -35.43 -12.92 -4.15
N SER A 380 -35.92 -13.81 -5.02
CA SER A 380 -35.81 -13.67 -6.47
C SER A 380 -36.70 -12.54 -7.01
N SER A 381 -36.39 -12.09 -8.22
CA SER A 381 -37.22 -11.17 -9.00
C SER A 381 -38.65 -11.71 -9.22
N PRO A 382 -39.68 -10.84 -9.28
CA PRO A 382 -39.64 -9.38 -9.15
C PRO A 382 -39.64 -8.87 -7.70
N PHE A 383 -39.14 -7.66 -7.49
CA PHE A 383 -39.36 -6.91 -6.26
C PHE A 383 -40.62 -6.04 -6.38
N THR A 384 -41.47 -6.05 -5.35
CA THR A 384 -42.77 -5.33 -5.32
C THR A 384 -42.98 -4.52 -4.04
N GLY A 385 -41.89 -4.11 -3.36
CA GLY A 385 -41.95 -3.47 -2.04
C GLY A 385 -42.18 -1.97 -2.03
N TYR A 386 -42.35 -1.33 -3.20
CA TYR A 386 -42.69 0.09 -3.33
C TYR A 386 -43.98 0.29 -4.12
N THR A 387 -44.73 1.32 -3.74
CA THR A 387 -45.90 1.84 -4.44
C THR A 387 -45.65 3.25 -4.95
N THR A 388 -46.54 3.75 -5.81
CA THR A 388 -46.50 5.15 -6.28
C THR A 388 -46.65 6.17 -5.14
N ALA A 389 -47.20 5.78 -3.98
CA ALA A 389 -47.28 6.63 -2.80
C ALA A 389 -45.94 6.76 -2.05
N ASP A 390 -45.06 5.76 -2.19
CA ASP A 390 -43.73 5.78 -1.57
C ASP A 390 -42.72 6.62 -2.37
N LYS A 391 -43.04 6.97 -3.62
CA LYS A 391 -42.16 7.70 -4.54
C LYS A 391 -42.01 9.16 -4.08
N PRO A 392 -40.81 9.62 -3.70
CA PRO A 392 -40.56 11.04 -3.49
C PRO A 392 -40.80 11.84 -4.78
N SER A 393 -41.32 13.06 -4.66
CA SER A 393 -41.66 13.90 -5.84
C SER A 393 -40.47 14.14 -6.78
N ALA A 394 -39.26 14.21 -6.23
CA ALA A 394 -38.02 14.39 -6.99
C ALA A 394 -37.44 13.09 -7.57
N ALA A 395 -38.01 11.92 -7.27
CA ALA A 395 -37.46 10.65 -7.73
C ALA A 395 -37.79 10.40 -9.21
N THR A 396 -36.76 10.20 -10.02
CA THR A 396 -36.89 9.88 -11.45
C THR A 396 -36.51 8.43 -11.75
N GLN A 397 -35.81 7.76 -10.83
CA GLN A 397 -35.31 6.40 -11.00
C GLN A 397 -35.43 5.61 -9.68
N MET A 398 -35.48 4.28 -9.80
CA MET A 398 -35.24 3.36 -8.69
C MET A 398 -33.92 2.64 -8.90
N CYS A 399 -33.17 2.47 -7.83
CA CYS A 399 -31.83 1.91 -7.81
C CYS A 399 -31.79 0.62 -7.00
N VAL A 400 -30.81 -0.24 -7.31
CA VAL A 400 -30.51 -1.45 -6.56
C VAL A 400 -29.02 -1.52 -6.25
N LEU A 401 -28.67 -2.00 -5.05
CA LEU A 401 -27.30 -2.35 -4.68
C LEU A 401 -27.26 -3.70 -3.96
N VAL A 402 -26.14 -4.41 -4.07
CA VAL A 402 -25.85 -5.60 -3.27
C VAL A 402 -25.56 -5.17 -1.83
N ALA A 403 -26.15 -5.87 -0.86
CA ALA A 403 -26.04 -5.59 0.57
C ALA A 403 -25.47 -6.80 1.32
N ASN A 404 -24.49 -6.55 2.19
CA ASN A 404 -23.83 -7.51 3.06
C ASN A 404 -24.79 -8.03 4.15
N PRO A 405 -24.48 -9.15 4.83
CA PRO A 405 -25.30 -9.66 5.94
C PRO A 405 -25.53 -8.65 7.08
N ASN A 406 -24.64 -7.67 7.27
CA ASN A 406 -24.78 -6.58 8.24
C ASN A 406 -25.55 -5.36 7.69
N HIS A 407 -26.23 -5.50 6.56
CA HIS A 407 -27.02 -4.48 5.83
C HIS A 407 -26.19 -3.32 5.23
N SER A 408 -24.87 -3.32 5.35
CA SER A 408 -24.03 -2.37 4.60
C SER A 408 -24.08 -2.67 3.10
N VAL A 409 -24.14 -1.63 2.27
CA VAL A 409 -24.19 -1.78 0.80
C VAL A 409 -22.81 -1.78 0.17
N GLN A 410 -22.63 -2.61 -0.84
CA GLN A 410 -21.44 -2.65 -1.68
C GLN A 410 -21.59 -1.67 -2.84
N GLN A 411 -20.85 -0.56 -2.80
CA GLN A 411 -20.91 0.46 -3.85
C GLN A 411 -20.50 -0.10 -5.21
N GLY A 412 -21.12 0.41 -6.28
CA GLY A 412 -20.79 0.00 -7.65
C GLY A 412 -21.27 -1.41 -8.05
N THR A 413 -22.08 -2.07 -7.23
CA THR A 413 -22.60 -3.43 -7.52
C THR A 413 -23.98 -3.46 -8.19
N GLY A 414 -24.60 -2.31 -8.44
CA GLY A 414 -25.88 -2.27 -9.15
C GLY A 414 -26.15 -0.99 -9.92
N ASN A 415 -27.40 -0.83 -10.38
CA ASN A 415 -27.81 0.24 -11.29
C ASN A 415 -29.07 0.97 -10.82
N CYS A 416 -29.33 2.11 -11.44
CA CYS A 416 -30.62 2.80 -11.39
C CYS A 416 -31.37 2.64 -12.72
N TYR A 417 -32.67 2.45 -12.65
CA TYR A 417 -33.56 2.28 -13.80
C TYR A 417 -34.68 3.33 -13.76
N PRO A 418 -35.03 3.96 -14.90
CA PRO A 418 -36.12 4.94 -14.97
C PRO A 418 -37.45 4.41 -14.43
N LEU A 419 -38.14 5.22 -13.64
CA LEU A 419 -39.51 4.92 -13.21
C LEU A 419 -40.49 5.20 -14.37
N PRO A 420 -41.56 4.40 -14.53
CA PRO A 420 -42.62 4.66 -15.50
C PRO A 420 -43.47 5.89 -15.16
#